data_AF-A0A2V6WXU2-F1
#
_entry.id   AF-A0A2V6WXU2-F1
#
_cell.length_a   1.000
_cell.length_b   1.000
_cell.length_c   1.000
_cell.angle_alpha   90.00
_cell.angle_beta   90.00
_cell.angle_gamma   90.00
#
_symmetry.space_group_name_H-M   'P 1'
#
loop_
_entity.id
_entity.type
_entity.pdbx_description
1 polymer ?
#
loop_
_entity_poly.entity_id
_entity_poly.type
_entity_poly.pdbx_seq_one_letter_code
_entity_poly.pdbx_strand_id
1 'polypeptide(L)' 'MFSFNNPYGACPACGGIGTRYEVDPELLVPNPNRSLKDGALAAWAGRESVYFKQTLQALARRYRFPL' A
#
# COMPACT_ATOMS: atom_id res chain seq x y z
N MET A 1 -7.35 35.81 3.77
CA MET A 1 -6.78 35.15 4.98
C MET A 1 -5.85 34.05 4.47
N PHE A 2 -4.55 34.07 4.84
CA PHE A 2 -3.51 33.25 4.18
C PHE A 2 -2.56 32.56 5.20
N SER A 3 -3.11 32.02 6.29
CA SER A 3 -2.31 31.30 7.29
C SER A 3 -2.58 29.81 7.20
N PHE A 4 -1.56 29.02 6.84
CA PHE A 4 -1.62 27.55 6.84
C PHE A 4 -1.67 26.95 8.25
N ASN A 5 -1.30 27.74 9.28
CA ASN A 5 -1.39 27.36 10.69
C ASN A 5 -2.75 27.71 11.32
N ASN A 6 -3.71 28.24 10.54
CA ASN A 6 -5.05 28.54 11.01
C ASN A 6 -6.06 27.65 10.26
N PRO A 7 -6.98 26.95 10.93
CA PRO A 7 -7.97 26.08 10.28
C PRO A 7 -8.81 26.80 9.21
N TYR A 8 -9.05 28.11 9.34
CA TYR A 8 -9.78 28.91 8.34
C TYR A 8 -8.96 29.23 7.07
N GLY A 9 -7.64 29.04 7.11
CA GLY A 9 -6.72 29.28 5.98
C GLY A 9 -5.95 28.05 5.51
N ALA A 10 -6.00 26.95 6.26
CA ALA A 10 -5.32 25.70 5.92
C ALA A 10 -6.02 24.97 4.77
N CYS A 11 -5.24 24.34 3.89
CA CYS A 11 -5.79 23.47 2.86
C CYS A 11 -6.45 22.24 3.53
N PRO A 12 -7.75 21.97 3.34
CA PRO A 12 -8.45 20.88 4.02
C PRO A 12 -7.96 19.49 3.57
N ALA A 13 -7.36 19.38 2.37
CA ALA A 13 -6.87 18.11 1.84
C ALA A 13 -5.57 17.63 2.51
N CYS A 14 -4.74 18.54 3.02
CA CYS A 14 -3.46 18.22 3.66
C CYS A 14 -3.30 18.84 5.06
N GLY A 15 -4.36 19.45 5.61
CA GLY A 15 -4.34 20.12 6.91
C GLY A 15 -3.36 21.29 7.00
N GLY A 16 -2.94 21.86 5.87
CA GLY A 16 -1.92 22.92 5.84
C GLY A 16 -0.46 22.45 5.86
N ILE A 17 -0.19 21.13 5.88
CA ILE A 17 1.19 20.58 5.86
C ILE A 17 1.85 20.72 4.48
N GLY A 18 1.06 20.68 3.41
CA GLY A 18 1.56 20.78 2.03
C GLY A 18 2.04 19.46 1.42
N THR A 19 2.02 18.36 2.18
CA THR A 19 2.34 17.01 1.72
C THR A 19 1.33 16.00 2.27
N ARG A 20 1.32 14.79 1.69
CA ARG A 20 0.47 13.67 2.14
C ARG A 20 1.30 12.40 2.15
N TYR A 21 1.00 11.52 3.10
CA TYR A 21 1.55 10.18 3.11
C TYR A 21 0.73 9.30 2.18
N GLU A 22 1.40 8.67 1.23
CA GLU A 22 0.81 7.73 0.28
C GLU A 22 1.66 6.47 0.24
N VAL A 23 1.03 5.37 -0.18
CA VAL A 23 1.73 4.09 -0.31
C VAL A 23 2.47 4.08 -1.63
N ASP A 24 3.78 3.87 -1.56
CA ASP A 24 4.63 3.73 -2.74
C ASP A 24 4.62 2.28 -3.25
N PRO A 25 4.13 2.01 -4.48
CA PRO A 25 4.13 0.68 -5.06
C PRO A 25 5.51 0.05 -5.22
N GLU A 26 6.55 0.86 -5.46
CA GLU A 26 7.93 0.36 -5.63
C GLU A 26 8.49 -0.12 -4.30
N LEU A 27 8.10 0.51 -3.19
CA LEU A 27 8.46 0.05 -1.85
C LEU A 27 7.63 -1.18 -1.42
N LEU A 28 6.42 -1.36 -1.95
CA LEU A 28 5.62 -2.55 -1.69
C LEU A 28 6.15 -3.79 -2.42
N VAL A 29 6.66 -3.63 -3.65
CA VAL A 29 7.19 -4.71 -4.49
C VAL A 29 8.64 -4.42 -4.89
N PRO A 30 9.59 -4.48 -3.94
CA PRO A 30 10.98 -4.08 -4.20
C PRO A 30 11.71 -5.00 -5.17
N ASN A 31 11.23 -6.24 -5.35
CA ASN A 31 11.71 -7.16 -6.37
C ASN A 31 10.53 -7.74 -7.14
N PRO A 32 10.20 -7.20 -8.33
CA PRO A 32 9.06 -7.65 -9.14
C PRO A 32 9.26 -9.03 -9.77
N ASN A 33 10.49 -9.57 -9.74
CA ASN A 33 10.80 -10.91 -10.26
C ASN A 33 10.67 -12.01 -9.21
N ARG A 34 10.38 -11.65 -7.95
CA ARG A 34 10.13 -12.62 -6.87
C ARG A 34 8.68 -13.10 -6.96
N SER A 35 8.44 -14.37 -6.62
CA SER A 35 7.06 -14.88 -6.56
C SER A 35 6.30 -14.32 -5.35
N LEU A 36 4.97 -14.33 -5.42
CA LEU A 36 4.15 -13.89 -4.30
C LEU A 36 4.30 -14.83 -3.11
N LYS A 37 4.44 -16.14 -3.35
CA LYS A 37 4.75 -17.15 -2.31
C LYS A 37 6.09 -16.93 -1.63
N ASP A 38 7.07 -16.44 -2.38
CA ASP A 38 8.40 -16.20 -1.84
C ASP A 38 8.47 -14.86 -1.09
N GLY A 39 7.40 -14.06 -1.06
CA GLY A 39 7.37 -12.79 -0.36
C GLY A 39 7.75 -11.60 -1.23
N ALA A 40 7.28 -11.55 -2.49
CA ALA A 40 7.40 -10.36 -3.34
C ALA A 40 6.72 -9.11 -2.74
N LEU A 41 5.66 -9.31 -1.95
CA LEU A 41 4.92 -8.22 -1.31
C LEU A 41 5.47 -7.94 0.09
N ALA A 42 6.31 -6.92 0.18
CA ALA A 42 7.13 -6.62 1.36
C ALA A 42 6.31 -6.39 2.64
N ALA A 43 5.13 -5.79 2.51
CA ALA A 43 4.23 -5.52 3.64
C ALA A 43 3.77 -6.79 4.38
N TRP A 44 3.79 -7.95 3.70
CA TRP A 44 3.29 -9.21 4.24
C TRP A 44 4.32 -10.35 4.26
N ALA A 45 5.47 -10.17 3.61
CA ALA A 45 6.54 -11.17 3.59
C ALA A 45 6.92 -11.63 5.01
N GLY A 46 6.78 -12.94 5.27
CA GLY A 46 7.08 -13.55 6.58
C GLY A 46 6.09 -13.25 7.71
N ARG A 47 4.98 -12.53 7.43
CA ARG A 47 3.93 -12.15 8.40
C ARG A 47 2.52 -12.50 7.90
N GLU A 48 2.45 -13.47 7.03
CA GLU A 48 1.23 -13.84 6.31
C GLU A 48 0.24 -14.55 7.23
N SER A 49 -0.92 -13.94 7.46
CA SER A 49 -2.02 -14.62 8.13
C SER A 49 -2.66 -15.69 7.23
N VAL A 50 -3.37 -16.65 7.84
CA VAL A 50 -4.17 -17.63 7.09
C VAL A 50 -5.18 -16.93 6.17
N TYR A 51 -5.81 -15.86 6.65
CA TYR A 51 -6.73 -15.04 5.88
C TYR A 51 -6.07 -14.42 4.65
N PHE A 52 -4.86 -13.88 4.80
CA PHE A 52 -4.12 -13.30 3.69
C PHE A 52 -3.82 -14.34 2.61
N LYS A 53 -3.34 -15.52 3.00
CA LYS A 53 -3.07 -16.64 2.06
C LYS A 53 -4.31 -17.06 1.29
N GLN A 54 -5.44 -17.22 1.98
CA GLN A 54 -6.71 -17.61 1.36
C GLN A 54 -7.22 -16.54 0.39
N THR A 55 -7.11 -15.26 0.77
CA THR A 55 -7.47 -14.13 -0.09
C THR A 55 -6.62 -14.12 -1.35
N LEU A 56 -5.31 -14.27 -1.21
CA LEU A 56 -4.37 -14.27 -2.33
C LEU A 56 -4.62 -15.45 -3.28
N GLN A 57 -4.93 -16.64 -2.75
CA GLN A 57 -5.34 -17.81 -3.55
C GLN A 57 -6.68 -17.60 -4.27
N ALA A 58 -7.64 -16.93 -3.64
CA ALA A 58 -8.91 -16.59 -4.29
C ALA A 58 -8.70 -15.62 -5.45
N LEU A 59 -7.88 -14.59 -5.25
CA LEU A 59 -7.52 -13.62 -6.28
C LEU A 59 -6.75 -14.28 -7.44
N ALA A 60 -5.75 -15.11 -7.15
CA ALA A 60 -5.00 -15.85 -8.15
C ALA A 60 -5.89 -16.72 -9.05
N ARG A 61 -6.86 -17.42 -8.45
CA ARG A 61 -7.85 -18.21 -9.21
C ARG A 61 -8.78 -17.33 -10.06
N ARG A 62 -9.25 -16.21 -9.51
CA ARG A 62 -10.19 -15.31 -10.20
C ARG A 62 -9.56 -14.57 -11.38
N TYR A 63 -8.32 -14.12 -11.22
CA TYR A 63 -7.57 -13.31 -12.19
C TYR A 63 -6.54 -14.09 -12.99
N ARG A 64 -6.38 -15.40 -12.71
CA ARG A 64 -5.51 -16.34 -13.44
C ARG A 64 -4.04 -15.92 -13.47
N PHE A 65 -3.49 -15.52 -12.33
CA PHE A 65 -2.05 -15.25 -12.17
C PHE A 65 -1.38 -16.31 -11.28
N PRO A 66 -0.09 -16.60 -11.51
CA PRO A 66 0.66 -17.53 -10.67
C PRO A 66 1.01 -16.92 -9.31
N LEU A 67 1.05 -17.77 -8.27
CA LEU A 67 1.48 -17.42 -6.92
C LEU A 67 2.97 -17.71 -6.70
#